data_AF-A0A3M1KP74-F1
#
_entry.id   AF-A0A3M1KP74-F1
#
_cell.length_a   1.000
_cell.length_b   1.000
_cell.length_c   1.000
_cell.angle_alpha   90.00
_cell.angle_beta   90.00
_cell.angle_gamma   90.00
#
_symmetry.space_group_name_H-M   'P 1'
#
loop_
_entity.id
_entity.type
_entity.pdbx_description
1 polymer ?
#
loop_
_entity_poly.entity_id
_entity_poly.type
_entity_poly.pdbx_seq_one_letter_code
_entity_poly.pdbx_strand_id
1 'polypeptide(L)' 'RFGRIPQVGIAPKLSETPGRVRTPAPEPGQHTKEVLREVGYSDEEIDEIVSRDDA' A
#
# COMPACT_ATOMS: atom_id res chain seq x y z
N ARG A 1 4.66 -15.73 -4.71
CA ARG A 1 5.56 -14.54 -4.64
C ARG A 1 6.20 -14.32 -6.02
N PHE A 2 6.01 -13.15 -6.63
CA PHE A 2 6.29 -12.88 -8.05
C PHE A 2 7.77 -12.77 -8.48
N GLY A 3 8.75 -12.90 -7.57
CA GLY A 3 10.19 -12.90 -7.92
C GLY A 3 10.69 -11.53 -8.41
N ARG A 4 11.67 -11.53 -9.33
CA ARG A 4 12.19 -10.30 -9.97
C ARG A 4 11.23 -9.86 -11.07
N ILE A 5 10.79 -8.60 -11.01
CA ILE A 5 9.84 -8.04 -11.97
C ILE A 5 10.54 -6.92 -12.76
N PRO A 6 10.66 -7.02 -14.09
CA PRO A 6 11.16 -5.92 -14.90
C PRO A 6 10.16 -4.76 -14.87
N GLN A 7 10.63 -3.56 -14.53
CA GLN A 7 9.82 -2.34 -14.49
C GLN A 7 10.55 -1.19 -15.16
N VAL A 8 9.78 -0.27 -15.74
CA VAL A 8 10.31 0.98 -16.26
C VAL A 8 10.90 1.78 -15.09
N GLY A 9 12.12 2.28 -15.28
CA GLY A 9 12.82 3.06 -14.26
C GLY A 9 12.17 4.42 -14.02
N ILE A 10 12.40 4.97 -12.82
CA ILE A 10 11.89 6.29 -12.42
C ILE A 10 12.54 7.39 -13.29
N ALA A 11 11.73 8.24 -13.93
CA ALA A 11 12.16 9.36 -14.75
C ALA A 11 11.26 10.60 -14.51
N PRO A 12 11.80 11.84 -14.56
CA PRO A 12 13.21 12.19 -14.76
C PRO A 12 14.09 11.87 -13.54
N LYS A 13 15.42 11.89 -13.70
CA LYS A 13 16.37 11.71 -12.60
C LYS A 13 16.66 13.06 -11.94
N LEU A 14 16.20 13.22 -10.70
CA LEU A 14 16.52 14.39 -9.88
C LEU A 14 17.94 14.26 -9.33
N SER A 15 18.71 15.35 -9.37
CA SER A 15 20.10 15.38 -8.88
C SER A 15 20.16 15.33 -7.35
N GLU A 16 19.31 16.09 -6.66
CA GLU A 16 19.31 16.18 -5.19
C GLU A 16 18.48 15.08 -4.54
N THR A 17 17.37 14.68 -5.16
CA THR A 17 16.43 13.69 -4.59
C THR A 17 16.12 12.53 -5.56
N PRO A 18 17.11 11.69 -5.93
CA PRO A 18 16.87 10.56 -6.82
C PRO A 18 15.76 9.62 -6.28
N GLY A 19 14.76 9.36 -7.13
CA GLY A 19 13.71 8.39 -6.83
C GLY A 19 14.25 6.96 -6.76
N ARG A 20 13.65 6.13 -5.90
CA ARG A 20 13.98 4.70 -5.73
C ARG A 20 12.72 3.86 -5.63
N VAL A 21 12.71 2.67 -6.25
CA VAL A 21 11.68 1.65 -6.03
C VAL A 21 11.94 1.05 -4.65
N ARG A 22 10.98 1.17 -3.72
CA ARG A 22 11.17 0.78 -2.31
C ARG A 22 10.63 -0.62 -1.99
N THR A 23 9.47 -0.93 -2.55
CA THR A 23 8.71 -2.14 -2.29
C THR A 23 8.00 -2.57 -3.57
N PRO A 24 7.62 -3.86 -3.71
CA PRO A 24 6.72 -4.29 -4.77
C PRO A 24 5.34 -3.65 -4.60
N ALA A 25 4.47 -3.86 -5.60
CA ALA A 25 3.06 -3.50 -5.49
C ALA A 25 2.41 -4.22 -4.29
N PRO A 26 1.51 -3.56 -3.55
CA PRO A 26 0.78 -4.18 -2.45
C PRO A 26 -0.21 -5.23 -2.95
N GLU A 27 -0.54 -6.17 -2.08
CA GLU A 27 -1.71 -7.04 -2.30
C GLU A 27 -3.01 -6.25 -2.08
N PRO A 28 -4.13 -6.66 -2.70
CA PRO A 28 -5.44 -6.07 -2.40
C PRO A 28 -5.71 -6.10 -0.89
N GLY A 29 -6.02 -4.93 -0.32
CA GLY A 29 -6.33 -4.79 1.11
C GLY A 29 -5.12 -4.76 2.06
N GLN A 30 -3.87 -4.90 1.58
CA GLN A 30 -2.67 -5.04 2.43
C GLN A 30 -2.52 -3.95 3.51
N HIS A 31 -2.91 -2.71 3.21
CA HIS A 31 -2.77 -1.56 4.12
C HIS A 31 -4.13 -1.01 4.62
N THR A 32 -5.26 -1.68 4.35
CA THR A 32 -6.59 -1.15 4.69
C THR A 32 -6.74 -0.86 6.19
N LYS A 33 -6.44 -1.84 7.05
CA LYS A 33 -6.54 -1.65 8.51
C LYS A 33 -5.53 -0.63 9.05
N GLU A 34 -4.36 -0.50 8.43
CA GLU A 34 -3.34 0.49 8.81
C GLU A 34 -3.87 1.91 8.57
N VAL A 35 -4.31 2.20 7.35
CA VAL A 35 -4.83 3.52 6.97
C VAL A 35 -6.08 3.90 7.76
N LEU A 36 -7.00 2.95 8.02
CA LEU A 36 -8.19 3.22 8.81
C LEU A 36 -7.84 3.59 10.27
N ARG A 37 -6.85 2.95 10.88
CA ARG A 37 -6.37 3.34 12.22
C ARG A 37 -5.73 4.72 12.21
N GLU A 38 -4.91 5.03 11.20
CA GLU A 38 -4.24 6.33 11.09
C GLU A 38 -5.22 7.50 11.06
N VAL A 39 -6.41 7.30 10.48
CA VAL A 39 -7.45 8.33 10.40
C VAL A 39 -8.45 8.29 11.56
N GLY A 40 -8.26 7.39 12.54
CA GLY A 40 -8.95 7.43 13.83
C GLY A 40 -10.11 6.44 14.03
N TYR A 41 -10.29 5.45 13.15
CA TYR A 41 -11.27 4.38 13.38
C TYR A 41 -10.81 3.43 14.49
N SER A 42 -11.76 2.96 15.30
CA SER A 42 -11.51 1.89 16.28
C SER A 42 -11.33 0.54 15.59
N ASP A 43 -10.71 -0.43 16.27
CA ASP A 43 -10.57 -1.78 15.71
C ASP A 43 -11.95 -2.44 15.46
N GLU A 44 -12.96 -2.13 16.28
CA GLU A 44 -14.33 -2.61 16.11
C GLU A 44 -14.99 -2.04 14.85
N GLU A 45 -14.86 -0.73 14.59
CA GLU A 45 -15.39 -0.09 13.38
C GLU A 45 -14.69 -0.62 12.12
N ILE A 46 -13.38 -0.86 12.20
CA ILE A 46 -12.59 -1.43 11.10
C ILE A 46 -13.06 -2.83 10.76
N ASP A 47 -13.27 -3.68 11.76
CA ASP A 47 -13.74 -5.05 11.54
C ASP A 47 -15.17 -5.08 10.97
N GLU A 48 -16.04 -4.13 11.35
CA GLU A 48 -17.36 -3.95 10.72
C GLU A 48 -17.23 -3.56 9.23
N ILE A 49 -16.37 -2.59 8.91
CA ILE A 49 -16.16 -2.14 7.52
C ILE A 49 -15.60 -3.27 6.66
N VAL A 50 -14.57 -3.96 7.14
CA VAL A 50 -13.91 -5.05 6.39
C VAL A 50 -14.88 -6.22 6.18
N SER A 51 -15.63 -6.61 7.21
CA SER A 51 -16.61 -7.71 7.08
C SER A 51 -17.78 -7.38 6.16
N ARG A 52 -18.13 -6.09 6.02
CA ARG A 52 -19.16 -5.66 5.07
C ARG A 52 -18.69 -5.73 3.62
N ASP A 53 -17.44 -5.36 3.34
CA ASP A 53 -16.90 -5.34 1.98
C ASP A 53 -16.55 -6.75 1.45
N ASP A 54 -16.32 -7.72 2.35
CA ASP A 54 -16.07 -9.13 2.02
C ASP A 54 -17.36 -9.95 1.73
N ALA A 55 -18.55 -9.35 1.87
CA ALA A 55 -19.86 -9.95 1.65
C ALA A 55 -20.46 -9.61 0.27
#